data_AF-A0AA92VA73-F1
#
_entry.id   AF-A0AA92VA73-F1
#
_cell.length_a   1.000
_cell.length_b   1.000
_cell.length_c   1.000
_cell.angle_alpha   90.00
_cell.angle_beta   90.00
_cell.angle_gamma   90.00
#
_symmetry.space_group_name_H-M   'P 1'
#
loop_
_entity.id
_entity.type
_entity.pdbx_description
1 polymer ?
#
loop_
_entity_poly.entity_id
_entity_poly.type
_entity_poly.pdbx_seq_one_letter_code
_entity_poly.pdbx_strand_id
1 'polypeptide(L)'
;MFLASMSLVGSLSSCGGNKVDLSPNPQNIQAYYEKDSQRMPNEGKWAAYFDFSGVYIAYDDPATAQTFNGITQKVTGSLNNYDLYSLANEKIKKLNGNDLHSAANIFAQLHNPAAQGQLYAPIEKTLKKIVDENRSALLVTDYEEYTPGHQIYQQAYATPYFEEWLKRGKDITFFVTDYKEGALDKHLYYTVFDDENHRFLKEIEDGLQGKAQNYKRFTLSMHNYTVLPKKGGTSGAYAGPCIGGTYHDGNGDDVVTGSVENGKDDGFNFLQGSRAELYTFDEGWQAIVENARGQQEEEIPLQYRFRHLFQNLYADFSNVDSYQIKGLAARMADIGKDFDLYMNWHTAMLYKPKTTIVEGEKEIEVPTESSNLYDEQGKLLPEFDYVKLGGRNIADIQGVVAFDQSLFAQSFAKTKGHDVELAVDLNPQFGGVIAGNEEPSGLYRIDIIVAKAEPNLGVQIDNLFSWPGNNSLSSAIRNVLQHCNPQGSCVYSYFIRMNQ
;
A
#
# COMPACT_ATOMS: atom_id res chain seq x y z
N MET A 1 -4.42 12.71 83.05
CA MET A 1 -4.85 11.32 82.84
C MET A 1 -5.61 11.30 81.53
N PHE A 2 -5.07 10.60 80.52
CA PHE A 2 -5.62 10.26 79.21
C PHE A 2 -6.20 11.33 78.25
N LEU A 3 -5.60 11.35 77.06
CA LEU A 3 -6.17 11.34 75.69
C LEU A 3 -5.34 12.28 74.81
N ALA A 4 -4.96 11.99 73.57
CA ALA A 4 -4.81 10.80 72.75
C ALA A 4 -4.30 11.37 71.41
N SER A 5 -3.22 10.80 70.88
CA SER A 5 -2.56 11.22 69.65
C SER A 5 -3.45 10.94 68.43
N MET A 6 -3.74 11.99 67.65
CA MET A 6 -4.39 11.88 66.34
C MET A 6 -3.30 11.84 65.26
N SER A 7 -3.05 10.64 64.74
CA SER A 7 -2.29 10.40 63.52
C SER A 7 -3.23 10.56 62.33
N LEU A 8 -3.08 11.63 61.55
CA LEU A 8 -3.74 11.75 60.25
C LEU A 8 -2.94 10.93 59.22
N VAL A 9 -3.52 9.81 58.80
CA VAL A 9 -3.11 9.08 57.61
C VAL A 9 -3.63 9.86 56.41
N GLY A 10 -2.74 10.62 55.77
CA GLY A 10 -3.00 11.28 54.50
C GLY A 10 -2.84 10.29 53.35
N SER A 11 -3.96 9.94 52.74
CA SER A 11 -4.09 9.18 51.49
C SER A 11 -3.14 9.69 50.40
N LEU A 12 -2.15 8.87 50.03
CA LEU A 12 -1.51 8.94 48.72
C LEU A 12 -2.52 8.44 47.69
N SER A 13 -3.30 9.36 47.16
CA SER A 13 -4.02 9.14 45.91
C SER A 13 -2.98 8.96 44.82
N SER A 14 -2.79 7.72 44.40
CA SER A 14 -2.12 7.37 43.15
C SER A 14 -2.76 8.18 42.02
N CYS A 15 -2.01 9.15 41.48
CA CYS A 15 -2.32 9.75 40.19
C CYS A 15 -2.12 8.66 39.14
N GLY A 16 -3.17 7.90 38.87
CA GLY A 16 -3.24 7.01 37.71
C GLY A 16 -3.29 7.87 36.46
N GLY A 17 -2.13 8.13 35.86
CA GLY A 17 -2.09 8.53 34.45
C GLY A 17 -2.74 7.42 33.62
N ASN A 18 -3.55 7.79 32.62
CA ASN A 18 -4.12 6.84 31.68
C ASN A 18 -2.96 6.13 30.98
N LYS A 19 -2.66 4.89 31.36
CA LYS A 19 -1.69 4.08 30.63
C LYS A 19 -2.24 3.84 29.23
N VAL A 20 -1.42 4.15 28.23
CA VAL A 20 -1.73 3.82 26.82
C VAL A 20 -1.81 2.30 26.71
N ASP A 21 -2.88 1.79 26.11
CA ASP A 21 -3.01 0.36 25.81
C ASP A 21 -2.07 0.01 24.65
N LEU A 22 -1.06 -0.79 24.94
CA LEU A 22 -0.09 -1.29 23.95
C LEU A 22 -0.38 -2.72 23.52
N SER A 23 -1.52 -3.29 23.94
CA SER A 23 -1.90 -4.65 23.57
C SER A 23 -2.08 -4.80 22.04
N PRO A 24 -2.00 -6.01 21.49
CA PRO A 24 -2.21 -6.28 20.06
C PRO A 24 -3.69 -6.20 19.65
N ASN A 25 -4.38 -5.12 20.03
CA ASN A 25 -5.71 -4.77 19.55
C ASN A 25 -5.67 -4.37 18.05
N PRO A 26 -6.83 -4.28 17.36
CA PRO A 26 -6.86 -3.96 15.93
C PRO A 26 -6.17 -2.65 15.56
N GLN A 27 -6.27 -1.61 16.40
CA GLN A 27 -5.65 -0.31 16.11
C GLN A 27 -4.12 -0.37 16.18
N ASN A 28 -3.58 -1.04 17.19
CA ASN A 28 -2.13 -1.19 17.36
C ASN A 28 -1.53 -2.13 16.31
N ILE A 29 -2.22 -3.20 15.94
CA ILE A 29 -1.79 -4.07 14.83
C ILE A 29 -1.85 -3.33 13.49
N GLN A 30 -2.85 -2.47 13.26
CA GLN A 30 -2.88 -1.58 12.10
C GLN A 30 -1.65 -0.68 12.06
N ALA A 31 -1.33 0.02 13.15
CA ALA A 31 -0.14 0.88 13.23
C ALA A 31 1.15 0.09 12.98
N TYR A 32 1.25 -1.11 13.55
CA TYR A 32 2.38 -2.02 13.34
C TYR A 32 2.49 -2.49 11.89
N TYR A 33 1.37 -2.81 11.22
CA TYR A 33 1.36 -3.15 9.79
C TYR A 33 1.76 -1.96 8.92
N GLU A 34 1.27 -0.77 9.26
CA GLU A 34 1.54 0.47 8.52
C GLU A 34 2.96 0.99 8.70
N LYS A 35 3.73 0.52 9.68
CA LYS A 35 5.15 0.89 9.85
C LYS A 35 6.01 0.56 8.62
N ASP A 36 5.58 -0.44 7.85
CA ASP A 36 6.22 -0.89 6.62
C ASP A 36 5.51 -0.31 5.38
N SER A 37 4.33 0.29 5.56
CA SER A 37 3.61 1.00 4.51
C SER A 37 4.26 2.35 4.22
N GLN A 38 4.29 2.72 2.95
CA GLN A 38 4.77 4.00 2.45
C GLN A 38 3.62 4.85 1.88
N ARG A 39 2.39 4.59 2.36
CA ARG A 39 1.19 5.36 2.02
C ARG A 39 1.41 6.85 2.26
N MET A 40 0.87 7.65 1.36
CA MET A 40 0.93 9.10 1.50
C MET A 40 -0.13 9.55 2.50
N PRO A 41 0.17 10.59 3.32
CA PRO A 41 -0.81 11.17 4.22
C PRO A 41 -2.09 11.58 3.48
N ASN A 42 -3.22 11.51 4.17
CA ASN A 42 -4.50 11.96 3.61
C ASN A 42 -4.60 13.49 3.49
N GLU A 43 -3.67 14.22 4.11
CA GLU A 43 -3.71 15.66 4.30
C GLU A 43 -2.69 16.34 3.37
N GLY A 44 -3.12 16.70 2.16
CA GLY A 44 -2.26 17.41 1.22
C GLY A 44 -2.95 17.69 -0.11
N LYS A 45 -2.56 18.78 -0.78
CA LYS A 45 -2.96 19.04 -2.16
C LYS A 45 -2.20 18.11 -3.11
N TRP A 46 -2.88 17.54 -4.09
CA TRP A 46 -2.23 16.84 -5.22
C TRP A 46 -1.51 17.84 -6.14
N ALA A 47 -0.55 17.35 -6.91
CA ALA A 47 0.10 18.15 -7.94
C ALA A 47 -0.45 17.83 -9.33
N ALA A 48 -0.59 18.82 -10.20
CA ALA A 48 -0.87 18.59 -11.62
C ALA A 48 0.11 19.40 -12.47
N TYR A 49 0.88 18.72 -13.30
CA TYR A 49 1.89 19.27 -14.18
C TYR A 49 1.42 19.12 -15.62
N PHE A 50 1.38 20.24 -16.34
CA PHE A 50 0.95 20.29 -17.73
C PHE A 50 2.10 20.79 -18.58
N ASP A 51 2.39 20.08 -19.66
CA ASP A 51 3.33 20.49 -20.69
C ASP A 51 2.76 21.63 -21.55
N PHE A 52 3.53 22.71 -21.71
CA PHE A 52 3.15 23.89 -22.49
C PHE A 52 4.07 24.06 -23.73
N SER A 53 4.96 23.12 -24.00
CA SER A 53 6.09 23.28 -24.94
C SER A 53 5.88 22.70 -26.35
N GLY A 54 4.75 22.03 -26.61
CA GLY A 54 4.49 21.44 -27.94
C GLY A 54 3.23 20.56 -28.03
N VAL A 55 2.71 20.11 -26.88
CA VAL A 55 1.55 19.21 -26.79
C VAL A 55 0.21 19.81 -27.27
N TYR A 56 0.16 21.08 -27.68
CA TYR A 56 -1.06 21.68 -28.21
C TYR A 56 -1.58 21.00 -29.47
N ILE A 57 -0.67 20.46 -30.29
CA ILE A 57 -1.00 19.71 -31.50
C ILE A 57 -1.83 18.47 -31.14
N ALA A 58 -1.56 17.85 -29.98
CA ALA A 58 -2.34 16.75 -29.47
C ALA A 58 -3.77 17.19 -29.12
N TYR A 59 -3.98 18.43 -28.68
CA TYR A 59 -5.29 18.95 -28.30
C TYR A 59 -6.16 19.34 -29.50
N ASP A 60 -5.58 19.52 -30.69
CA ASP A 60 -6.35 19.70 -31.93
C ASP A 60 -7.02 18.39 -32.37
N ASP A 61 -6.53 17.23 -31.90
CA ASP A 61 -7.21 15.95 -32.11
C ASP A 61 -8.48 15.84 -31.23
N PRO A 62 -9.68 15.66 -31.84
CA PRO A 62 -10.94 15.66 -31.09
C PRO A 62 -11.04 14.59 -30.00
N ALA A 63 -10.43 13.42 -30.22
CA ALA A 63 -10.42 12.35 -29.24
C ALA A 63 -9.55 12.78 -28.05
N THR A 64 -8.29 13.11 -28.28
CA THR A 64 -7.35 13.56 -27.25
C THR A 64 -7.90 14.77 -26.46
N ALA A 65 -8.54 15.72 -27.14
CA ALA A 65 -9.20 16.87 -26.52
C ALA A 65 -10.30 16.45 -25.52
N GLN A 66 -11.06 15.38 -25.79
CA GLN A 66 -12.12 14.90 -24.89
C GLN A 66 -11.54 14.40 -23.55
N THR A 67 -10.49 13.58 -23.62
CA THR A 67 -9.79 13.05 -22.44
C THR A 67 -9.15 14.19 -21.65
N PHE A 68 -8.43 15.07 -22.36
CA PHE A 68 -7.82 16.25 -21.77
C PHE A 68 -8.83 17.13 -21.04
N ASN A 69 -9.96 17.44 -21.70
CA ASN A 69 -11.00 18.28 -21.12
C ASN A 69 -11.62 17.64 -19.89
N GLY A 70 -11.87 16.33 -19.90
CA GLY A 70 -12.40 15.62 -18.73
C GLY A 70 -11.50 15.73 -17.51
N ILE A 71 -10.24 15.37 -17.68
CA ILE A 71 -9.24 15.42 -16.60
C ILE A 71 -9.02 16.87 -16.14
N THR A 72 -8.85 17.81 -17.07
CA THR A 72 -8.59 19.21 -16.72
C THR A 72 -9.79 19.85 -16.03
N GLN A 73 -11.04 19.54 -16.44
CA GLN A 73 -12.25 20.00 -15.74
C GLN A 73 -12.31 19.48 -14.31
N LYS A 74 -11.96 18.21 -14.09
CA LYS A 74 -11.92 17.61 -12.75
C LYS A 74 -10.87 18.29 -11.85
N VAL A 75 -9.65 18.47 -12.37
CA VAL A 75 -8.55 19.16 -11.65
C VAL A 75 -8.91 20.62 -11.35
N THR A 76 -9.42 21.36 -12.34
CA THR A 76 -9.77 22.80 -12.18
C THR A 76 -11.09 23.04 -11.43
N GLY A 77 -11.98 22.06 -11.37
CA GLY A 77 -13.18 22.09 -10.54
C GLY A 77 -12.87 21.96 -9.04
N SER A 78 -11.68 21.47 -8.69
CA SER A 78 -11.27 21.13 -7.33
C SER A 78 -9.97 21.83 -6.91
N LEU A 79 -9.70 23.09 -7.32
CA LEU A 79 -8.41 23.79 -7.06
C LEU A 79 -7.97 23.88 -5.59
N ASN A 80 -8.91 23.72 -4.64
CA ASN A 80 -8.57 23.61 -3.23
C ASN A 80 -7.76 22.33 -2.92
N ASN A 81 -7.90 21.30 -3.74
CA ASN A 81 -7.23 20.01 -3.63
C ASN A 81 -5.97 19.92 -4.52
N TYR A 82 -5.68 20.93 -5.35
CA TYR A 82 -4.57 20.87 -6.31
C TYR A 82 -3.61 22.06 -6.24
N ASP A 83 -2.34 21.78 -6.52
CA ASP A 83 -1.35 22.73 -6.99
C ASP A 83 -1.05 22.46 -8.47
N LEU A 84 -1.28 23.46 -9.33
CA LEU A 84 -1.09 23.32 -10.77
C LEU A 84 0.21 23.98 -11.22
N TYR A 85 0.89 23.33 -12.16
CA TYR A 85 2.18 23.75 -12.69
C TYR A 85 2.20 23.68 -14.22
N SER A 86 2.76 24.71 -14.85
CA SER A 86 3.12 24.70 -16.28
C SER A 86 4.59 24.31 -16.45
N LEU A 87 4.85 23.47 -17.45
CA LEU A 87 6.19 23.01 -17.84
C LEU A 87 6.56 23.60 -19.20
N ALA A 88 7.54 24.51 -19.23
CA ALA A 88 8.08 25.09 -20.45
C ALA A 88 9.38 25.85 -20.17
N ASN A 89 10.22 26.10 -21.19
CA ASN A 89 11.48 26.83 -21.04
C ASN A 89 12.39 26.27 -19.94
N GLU A 90 12.45 24.94 -19.81
CA GLU A 90 13.20 24.25 -18.77
C GLU A 90 12.78 24.61 -17.32
N LYS A 91 11.60 25.23 -17.15
CA LYS A 91 11.07 25.71 -15.86
C LYS A 91 9.78 25.01 -15.46
N ILE A 92 9.66 24.76 -14.17
CA ILE A 92 8.43 24.31 -13.50
C ILE A 92 7.83 25.53 -12.80
N LYS A 93 6.74 26.07 -13.33
CA LYS A 93 6.11 27.29 -12.78
C LYS A 93 4.74 26.95 -12.20
N LYS A 94 4.53 27.28 -10.92
CA LYS A 94 3.21 27.18 -10.29
C LYS A 94 2.27 28.24 -10.88
N LEU A 95 1.10 27.81 -11.33
CA LEU A 95 0.04 28.68 -11.82
C LEU A 95 -0.63 29.41 -10.65
N ASN A 96 -0.96 30.69 -10.82
CA ASN A 96 -1.59 31.49 -9.77
C ASN A 96 -3.12 31.56 -9.95
N GLY A 97 -3.84 32.13 -8.98
CA GLY A 97 -5.31 32.19 -8.99
C GLY A 97 -5.93 32.85 -10.23
N ASN A 98 -5.23 33.79 -10.87
CA ASN A 98 -5.68 34.44 -12.10
C ASN A 98 -5.52 33.53 -13.33
N ASP A 99 -4.55 32.61 -13.28
CA ASP A 99 -4.27 31.65 -14.35
C ASP A 99 -5.25 30.44 -14.32
N LEU A 100 -6.01 30.26 -13.23
CA LEU A 100 -6.64 28.98 -12.86
C LEU A 100 -8.17 28.92 -12.95
N HIS A 101 -8.84 29.97 -13.43
CA HIS A 101 -10.31 30.08 -13.27
C HIS A 101 -11.17 29.01 -14.01
N SER A 102 -10.65 28.29 -15.01
CA SER A 102 -11.38 27.19 -15.68
C SER A 102 -10.48 26.32 -16.57
N ALA A 103 -10.95 25.13 -16.93
CA ALA A 103 -10.33 24.30 -17.98
C ALA A 103 -10.19 25.04 -19.32
N ALA A 104 -11.17 25.88 -19.68
CA ALA A 104 -11.10 26.70 -20.89
C ALA A 104 -9.97 27.73 -20.84
N ASN A 105 -9.66 28.27 -19.65
CA ASN A 105 -8.53 29.19 -19.47
C ASN A 105 -7.19 28.48 -19.58
N ILE A 106 -7.06 27.28 -18.99
CA ILE A 106 -5.86 26.44 -19.17
C ILE A 106 -5.69 26.08 -20.64
N PHE A 107 -6.77 25.68 -21.33
CA PHE A 107 -6.75 25.38 -22.75
C PHE A 107 -6.33 26.59 -23.60
N ALA A 108 -6.91 27.77 -23.33
CA ALA A 108 -6.55 29.00 -24.02
C ALA A 108 -5.07 29.39 -23.79
N GLN A 109 -4.54 29.17 -22.58
CA GLN A 109 -3.12 29.37 -22.31
C GLN A 109 -2.24 28.35 -23.03
N LEU A 110 -2.67 27.07 -23.06
CA LEU A 110 -2.00 26.00 -23.79
C LEU A 110 -1.96 26.24 -25.29
N HIS A 111 -2.88 27.01 -25.86
CA HIS A 111 -2.94 27.37 -27.29
C HIS A 111 -2.43 28.78 -27.59
N ASN A 112 -1.94 29.53 -26.59
CA ASN A 112 -1.53 30.92 -26.79
C ASN A 112 -0.16 30.97 -27.48
N PRO A 113 -0.05 31.39 -28.76
CA PRO A 113 1.22 31.37 -29.49
C PRO A 113 2.30 32.25 -28.85
N ALA A 114 1.92 33.31 -28.12
CA ALA A 114 2.84 34.18 -27.38
C ALA A 114 3.39 33.54 -26.09
N ALA A 115 2.70 32.53 -25.56
CA ALA A 115 3.20 31.64 -24.51
C ALA A 115 3.92 30.40 -25.07
N GLN A 116 3.96 30.23 -26.40
CA GLN A 116 4.45 29.04 -27.09
C GLN A 116 5.74 29.24 -27.91
N GLY A 117 6.40 30.39 -27.78
CA GLY A 117 7.83 30.48 -28.09
C GLY A 117 8.72 29.79 -27.04
N GLN A 118 8.12 28.96 -26.17
CA GLN A 118 8.76 28.38 -25.00
C GLN A 118 9.18 26.95 -25.26
N LEU A 119 10.42 26.77 -25.68
CA LEU A 119 10.95 25.47 -26.03
C LEU A 119 11.18 24.62 -24.76
N TYR A 120 10.83 23.34 -24.82
CA TYR A 120 11.25 22.26 -23.91
C TYR A 120 10.64 22.28 -22.49
N ALA A 121 9.75 21.31 -22.22
CA ALA A 121 9.32 20.99 -20.87
C ALA A 121 10.46 20.29 -20.09
N PRO A 122 10.74 20.69 -18.83
CA PRO A 122 11.72 20.00 -17.98
C PRO A 122 11.11 18.73 -17.35
N ILE A 123 10.86 17.72 -18.17
CA ILE A 123 10.13 16.50 -17.77
C ILE A 123 10.95 15.74 -16.72
N GLU A 124 12.25 15.54 -16.93
CA GLU A 124 13.11 14.86 -15.97
C GLU A 124 13.14 15.55 -14.60
N LYS A 125 13.28 16.89 -14.58
CA LYS A 125 13.23 17.67 -13.32
C LYS A 125 11.86 17.56 -12.65
N THR A 126 10.79 17.42 -13.44
CA THR A 126 9.44 17.24 -12.92
C THR A 126 9.26 15.87 -12.28
N LEU A 127 9.76 14.80 -12.92
CA LEU A 127 9.79 13.46 -12.33
C LEU A 127 10.57 13.45 -11.01
N LYS A 128 11.74 14.09 -10.97
CA LYS A 128 12.51 14.26 -9.74
C LYS A 128 11.69 14.95 -8.65
N LYS A 129 11.01 16.05 -9.00
CA LYS A 129 10.18 16.81 -8.06
C LYS A 129 9.03 15.96 -7.49
N ILE A 130 8.35 15.17 -8.33
CA ILE A 130 7.27 14.27 -7.89
C ILE A 130 7.78 13.27 -6.85
N VAL A 131 8.94 12.65 -7.11
CA VAL A 131 9.57 11.67 -6.21
C VAL A 131 10.06 12.33 -4.92
N ASP A 132 10.75 13.48 -5.01
CA ASP A 132 11.28 14.22 -3.86
C ASP A 132 10.15 14.70 -2.93
N GLU A 133 9.05 15.21 -3.48
CA GLU A 133 7.89 15.68 -2.70
C GLU A 133 7.07 14.53 -2.11
N ASN A 134 7.24 13.30 -2.63
CA ASN A 134 6.50 12.12 -2.20
C ASN A 134 4.97 12.34 -2.18
N ARG A 135 4.43 12.96 -3.23
CA ARG A 135 3.06 13.48 -3.31
C ARG A 135 2.38 13.01 -4.59
N SER A 136 1.11 12.57 -4.51
CA SER A 136 0.37 12.11 -5.71
C SER A 136 0.31 13.23 -6.74
N ALA A 137 0.56 12.88 -8.00
CA ALA A 137 0.78 13.83 -9.06
C ALA A 137 0.24 13.35 -10.40
N LEU A 138 -0.39 14.25 -11.15
CA LEU A 138 -0.70 14.07 -12.56
C LEU A 138 0.37 14.77 -13.39
N LEU A 139 0.94 14.07 -14.37
CA LEU A 139 1.83 14.65 -15.37
C LEU A 139 1.21 14.45 -16.76
N VAL A 140 0.95 15.54 -17.46
CA VAL A 140 0.42 15.54 -18.84
C VAL A 140 1.50 16.04 -19.79
N THR A 141 2.07 15.15 -20.59
CA THR A 141 3.18 15.43 -21.52
C THR A 141 3.27 14.32 -22.57
N ASP A 142 4.01 14.54 -23.65
CA ASP A 142 4.39 13.54 -24.64
C ASP A 142 5.72 12.82 -24.29
N TYR A 143 6.39 13.18 -23.19
CA TYR A 143 7.71 12.61 -22.82
C TYR A 143 8.81 12.86 -23.88
N GLU A 144 8.73 13.95 -24.65
CA GLU A 144 9.86 14.45 -25.45
C GLU A 144 10.73 15.39 -24.61
N GLU A 145 11.69 14.83 -23.86
CA GLU A 145 12.76 15.63 -23.23
C GLU A 145 13.79 16.03 -24.30
N TYR A 146 14.29 17.27 -24.26
CA TYR A 146 15.26 17.76 -25.24
C TYR A 146 16.63 18.05 -24.61
N THR A 147 17.69 17.71 -25.34
CA THR A 147 19.05 18.10 -24.98
C THR A 147 19.29 19.59 -25.25
N PRO A 148 20.33 20.21 -24.63
CA PRO A 148 20.75 21.58 -24.96
C PRO A 148 21.08 21.81 -26.45
N GLY A 149 21.35 20.73 -27.20
CA GLY A 149 21.59 20.74 -28.65
C GLY A 149 20.32 20.63 -29.50
N HIS A 150 19.14 20.74 -28.89
CA HIS A 150 17.83 20.69 -29.56
C HIS A 150 17.51 19.36 -30.25
N GLN A 151 18.01 18.27 -29.68
CA GLN A 151 17.66 16.91 -30.09
C GLN A 151 16.87 16.24 -28.97
N ILE A 152 15.84 15.48 -29.34
CA ILE A 152 15.10 14.63 -28.40
C ILE A 152 16.10 13.70 -27.71
N TYR A 153 16.09 13.74 -26.39
CA TYR A 153 16.94 12.94 -25.52
C TYR A 153 16.43 11.50 -25.48
N GLN A 154 17.12 10.62 -26.22
CA GLN A 154 16.70 9.22 -26.40
C GLN A 154 17.08 8.30 -25.22
N GLN A 155 17.78 8.80 -24.19
CA GLN A 155 18.12 7.98 -23.03
C GLN A 155 16.88 7.73 -22.16
N ALA A 156 16.86 6.61 -21.46
CA ALA A 156 15.77 6.21 -20.57
C ALA A 156 15.74 7.03 -19.25
N TYR A 157 15.67 8.36 -19.33
CA TYR A 157 15.82 9.28 -18.21
C TYR A 157 14.78 9.11 -17.10
N ALA A 158 13.59 8.58 -17.41
CA ALA A 158 12.53 8.35 -16.43
C ALA A 158 12.82 7.16 -15.47
N THR A 159 13.74 6.25 -15.86
CA THR A 159 14.05 5.00 -15.13
C THR A 159 14.27 5.20 -13.63
N PRO A 160 15.25 6.03 -13.16
CA PRO A 160 15.55 6.14 -11.74
C PRO A 160 14.36 6.64 -10.91
N TYR A 161 13.56 7.55 -11.46
CA TYR A 161 12.42 8.13 -10.75
C TYR A 161 11.25 7.16 -10.64
N PHE A 162 10.96 6.40 -11.70
CA PHE A 162 9.95 5.35 -11.67
C PHE A 162 10.37 4.23 -10.71
N GLU A 163 11.63 3.79 -10.76
CA GLU A 163 12.12 2.79 -9.81
C GLU A 163 12.02 3.24 -8.37
N GLU A 164 12.45 4.47 -8.06
CA GLU A 164 12.39 5.01 -6.71
C GLU A 164 10.94 5.11 -6.23
N TRP A 165 10.01 5.51 -7.11
CA TRP A 165 8.59 5.54 -6.80
C TRP A 165 8.06 4.14 -6.49
N LEU A 166 8.27 3.16 -7.38
CA LEU A 166 7.80 1.80 -7.18
C LEU A 166 8.41 1.14 -5.94
N LYS A 167 9.71 1.33 -5.67
CA LYS A 167 10.41 0.79 -4.49
C LYS A 167 9.82 1.31 -3.17
N ARG A 168 9.09 2.43 -3.21
CA ARG A 168 8.26 2.91 -2.08
C ARG A 168 6.86 2.27 -2.06
N GLY A 169 6.62 1.14 -2.74
CA GLY A 169 5.32 0.44 -2.74
C GLY A 169 4.21 1.17 -3.49
N LYS A 170 4.56 2.10 -4.38
CA LYS A 170 3.63 2.97 -5.09
C LYS A 170 3.40 2.53 -6.53
N ASP A 171 2.40 3.11 -7.19
CA ASP A 171 2.02 2.79 -8.56
C ASP A 171 2.07 4.02 -9.49
N ILE A 172 2.20 3.73 -10.78
CA ILE A 172 2.11 4.71 -11.86
C ILE A 172 1.11 4.21 -12.88
N THR A 173 0.02 4.94 -13.10
CA THR A 173 -0.98 4.60 -14.12
C THR A 173 -0.91 5.58 -15.28
N PHE A 174 -0.77 5.06 -16.48
CA PHE A 174 -0.75 5.83 -17.73
C PHE A 174 -2.12 5.70 -18.40
N PHE A 175 -2.71 6.84 -18.75
CA PHE A 175 -3.73 6.90 -19.80
C PHE A 175 -3.06 7.46 -21.06
N VAL A 176 -3.22 6.79 -22.19
CA VAL A 176 -2.52 7.09 -23.44
C VAL A 176 -3.53 7.40 -24.53
N THR A 177 -3.44 8.58 -25.13
CA THR A 177 -4.22 8.97 -26.32
C THR A 177 -3.30 9.11 -27.52
N ASP A 178 -3.78 8.68 -28.68
CA ASP A 178 -3.04 8.75 -29.94
C ASP A 178 -3.42 10.04 -30.69
N TYR A 179 -2.46 10.75 -31.28
CA TYR A 179 -2.70 11.90 -32.15
C TYR A 179 -1.69 11.95 -33.30
N LYS A 180 -1.90 12.85 -34.27
CA LYS A 180 -0.98 13.05 -35.40
C LYS A 180 -0.33 14.42 -35.34
N GLU A 181 0.99 14.45 -35.52
CA GLU A 181 1.77 15.66 -35.79
C GLU A 181 2.34 15.58 -37.20
N GLY A 182 1.65 16.23 -38.15
CA GLY A 182 1.94 16.06 -39.57
C GLY A 182 1.71 14.61 -40.02
N ALA A 183 2.77 13.91 -40.39
CA ALA A 183 2.73 12.50 -40.81
C ALA A 183 3.10 11.51 -39.68
N LEU A 184 3.52 12.02 -38.51
CA LEU A 184 3.96 11.18 -37.39
C LEU A 184 2.77 10.83 -36.49
N ASP A 185 2.62 9.56 -36.17
CA ASP A 185 1.74 9.09 -35.10
C ASP A 185 2.48 9.26 -33.77
N LYS A 186 1.85 9.97 -32.83
CA LYS A 186 2.41 10.29 -31.51
C LYS A 186 1.42 9.93 -30.40
N HIS A 187 1.89 9.97 -29.16
CA HIS A 187 1.07 9.74 -27.97
C HIS A 187 1.14 10.92 -27.01
N LEU A 188 0.00 11.23 -26.40
CA LEU A 188 -0.07 12.08 -25.22
C LEU A 188 -0.36 11.21 -24.01
N TYR A 189 0.39 11.42 -22.93
CA TYR A 189 0.28 10.65 -21.70
C TYR A 189 -0.35 11.49 -20.60
N TYR A 190 -1.27 10.87 -19.87
CA TYR A 190 -1.76 11.35 -18.58
C TYR A 190 -1.24 10.36 -17.53
N THR A 191 -0.08 10.67 -16.97
CA THR A 191 0.61 9.81 -16.02
C THR A 191 0.21 10.18 -14.60
N VAL A 192 -0.44 9.25 -13.92
CA VAL A 192 -0.87 9.37 -12.53
C VAL A 192 0.13 8.65 -11.65
N PHE A 193 0.80 9.38 -10.77
CA PHE A 193 1.61 8.85 -9.68
C PHE A 193 0.75 8.85 -8.43
N ASP A 194 0.52 7.68 -7.84
CA ASP A 194 -0.29 7.55 -6.63
C ASP A 194 0.34 6.53 -5.67
N ASP A 195 -0.29 6.30 -4.52
CA ASP A 195 0.01 5.16 -3.66
C ASP A 195 -1.08 4.08 -3.80
N GLU A 196 -0.86 2.92 -3.17
CA GLU A 196 -1.73 1.73 -3.24
C GLU A 196 -3.19 1.94 -2.79
N ASN A 197 -3.58 3.08 -2.21
CA ASN A 197 -4.98 3.41 -1.92
C ASN A 197 -5.75 3.90 -3.16
N HIS A 198 -5.04 4.26 -4.24
CA HIS A 198 -5.57 4.74 -5.52
C HIS A 198 -6.59 5.89 -5.40
N ARG A 199 -6.51 6.72 -4.34
CA ARG A 199 -7.44 7.84 -4.12
C ARG A 199 -7.33 8.89 -5.22
N PHE A 200 -6.10 9.21 -5.62
CA PHE A 200 -5.87 10.19 -6.67
C PHE A 200 -6.18 9.60 -8.05
N LEU A 201 -5.83 8.34 -8.28
CA LEU A 201 -6.21 7.64 -9.50
C LEU A 201 -7.74 7.64 -9.71
N LYS A 202 -8.51 7.32 -8.66
CA LYS A 202 -9.98 7.37 -8.70
C LYS A 202 -10.50 8.78 -9.02
N GLU A 203 -9.90 9.82 -8.43
CA GLU A 203 -10.26 11.21 -8.76
C GLU A 203 -10.07 11.52 -10.25
N ILE A 204 -8.97 11.04 -10.86
CA ILE A 204 -8.72 11.21 -12.30
C ILE A 204 -9.73 10.41 -13.14
N GLU A 205 -10.03 9.18 -12.76
CA GLU A 205 -11.02 8.32 -13.43
C GLU A 205 -12.44 8.90 -13.39
N ASP A 206 -12.84 9.51 -12.27
CA ASP A 206 -14.12 10.22 -12.14
C ASP A 206 -14.23 11.37 -13.17
N GLY A 207 -13.11 12.01 -13.52
CA GLY A 207 -13.04 13.01 -14.59
C GLY A 207 -13.30 12.45 -16.00
N LEU A 208 -13.16 11.13 -16.17
CA LEU A 208 -13.38 10.41 -17.43
C LEU A 208 -14.74 9.69 -17.46
N GLN A 209 -15.45 9.61 -16.34
CA GLN A 209 -16.72 8.91 -16.24
C GLN A 209 -17.77 9.48 -17.20
N GLY A 210 -18.49 8.60 -17.90
CA GLY A 210 -19.54 8.98 -18.85
C GLY A 210 -19.03 9.56 -20.18
N LYS A 211 -17.70 9.60 -20.39
CA LYS A 211 -17.08 10.01 -21.65
C LYS A 211 -16.77 8.78 -22.51
N ALA A 212 -16.63 8.96 -23.82
CA ALA A 212 -16.22 7.88 -24.71
C ALA A 212 -14.80 7.41 -24.34
N GLN A 213 -14.59 6.11 -24.18
CA GLN A 213 -13.27 5.56 -23.88
C GLN A 213 -12.41 5.55 -25.15
N ASN A 214 -11.54 6.53 -25.27
CA ASN A 214 -10.68 6.79 -26.43
C ASN A 214 -9.19 6.82 -26.05
N TYR A 215 -8.87 6.24 -24.90
CA TYR A 215 -7.53 6.11 -24.36
C TYR A 215 -7.22 4.63 -24.07
N LYS A 216 -5.94 4.28 -24.13
CA LYS A 216 -5.41 3.01 -23.63
C LYS A 216 -4.94 3.23 -22.19
N ARG A 217 -4.95 2.17 -21.37
CA ARG A 217 -4.46 2.22 -19.99
C ARG A 217 -3.29 1.26 -19.83
N PHE A 218 -2.30 1.65 -19.04
CA PHE A 218 -1.23 0.78 -18.57
C PHE A 218 -0.90 1.12 -17.12
N THR A 219 -0.84 0.13 -16.24
CA THR A 219 -0.43 0.33 -14.84
C THR A 219 0.95 -0.29 -14.60
N LEU A 220 1.91 0.57 -14.28
CA LEU A 220 3.25 0.23 -13.82
C LEU A 220 3.23 0.08 -12.29
N SER A 221 3.25 -1.14 -11.78
CA SER A 221 3.16 -1.43 -10.35
C SER A 221 3.77 -2.80 -10.00
N MET A 222 4.35 -2.91 -8.79
CA MET A 222 4.74 -4.21 -8.21
C MET A 222 3.54 -4.96 -7.61
N HIS A 223 2.40 -4.30 -7.43
CA HIS A 223 1.25 -4.81 -6.69
C HIS A 223 -0.06 -4.64 -7.46
N ASN A 224 -0.05 -4.98 -8.75
CA ASN A 224 -1.19 -4.76 -9.65
C ASN A 224 -2.28 -5.84 -9.51
N TYR A 225 -2.78 -6.01 -8.29
CA TYR A 225 -3.79 -7.00 -7.95
C TYR A 225 -4.65 -6.51 -6.79
N THR A 226 -5.91 -6.92 -6.80
CA THR A 226 -6.82 -6.73 -5.66
C THR A 226 -6.99 -8.05 -4.93
N VAL A 227 -7.20 -7.99 -3.62
CA VAL A 227 -7.41 -9.18 -2.78
C VAL A 227 -8.59 -8.90 -1.86
N LEU A 228 -9.63 -9.72 -1.94
CA LEU A 228 -10.87 -9.54 -1.20
C LEU A 228 -11.43 -10.89 -0.75
N PRO A 229 -12.07 -10.93 0.43
CA PRO A 229 -12.81 -12.11 0.86
C PRO A 229 -14.05 -12.29 -0.02
N LYS A 230 -14.38 -13.55 -0.34
CA LYS A 230 -15.63 -13.88 -1.02
C LYS A 230 -16.73 -14.12 -0.01
N LYS A 231 -17.76 -13.27 -0.05
CA LYS A 231 -18.92 -13.38 0.84
C LYS A 231 -19.86 -14.49 0.38
N GLY A 232 -20.20 -15.43 1.25
CA GLY A 232 -21.38 -16.28 1.09
C GLY A 232 -21.18 -17.78 1.35
N GLY A 233 -22.20 -18.37 1.96
CA GLY A 233 -22.32 -19.79 2.32
C GLY A 233 -22.93 -19.90 3.73
N THR A 234 -23.83 -20.86 3.96
CA THR A 234 -24.30 -21.20 5.32
C THR A 234 -23.28 -22.06 6.09
N SER A 235 -22.23 -22.51 5.40
CA SER A 235 -21.05 -23.18 5.93
C SER A 235 -19.83 -22.67 5.14
N GLY A 236 -18.91 -21.99 5.79
CA GLY A 236 -17.67 -21.52 5.18
C GLY A 236 -17.26 -20.10 5.58
N ALA A 237 -15.96 -19.87 5.52
CA ALA A 237 -15.28 -18.61 5.80
C ALA A 237 -15.98 -17.37 5.23
N TYR A 238 -15.92 -16.26 5.96
CA TYR A 238 -16.52 -14.96 5.64
C TYR A 238 -18.05 -14.97 5.47
N ALA A 239 -18.76 -15.83 6.19
CA ALA A 239 -20.23 -15.91 6.20
C ALA A 239 -20.91 -14.67 6.81
N GLY A 240 -20.19 -13.85 7.58
CA GLY A 240 -20.68 -12.65 8.25
C GLY A 240 -19.57 -11.61 8.47
N PRO A 241 -19.91 -10.39 8.93
CA PRO A 241 -18.94 -9.31 9.12
C PRO A 241 -17.93 -9.57 10.24
N CYS A 242 -18.25 -10.50 11.16
CA CYS A 242 -17.42 -10.89 12.29
C CYS A 242 -16.81 -12.29 12.12
N ILE A 243 -17.02 -12.92 10.95
CA ILE A 243 -16.56 -14.27 10.64
C ILE A 243 -15.43 -14.16 9.63
N GLY A 244 -14.29 -14.76 9.96
CA GLY A 244 -13.07 -14.69 9.17
C GLY A 244 -12.90 -15.85 8.19
N GLY A 245 -11.68 -15.97 7.69
CA GLY A 245 -11.20 -16.94 6.72
C GLY A 245 -10.91 -18.34 7.28
N THR A 246 -11.11 -18.58 8.57
CA THR A 246 -10.82 -19.88 9.19
C THR A 246 -11.86 -20.94 8.83
N TYR A 247 -11.65 -22.16 9.31
CA TYR A 247 -12.54 -23.28 9.06
C TYR A 247 -13.81 -23.19 9.91
N HIS A 248 -14.96 -23.51 9.33
CA HIS A 248 -16.23 -23.67 10.05
C HIS A 248 -16.88 -24.98 9.62
N ASP A 249 -17.36 -25.74 10.59
CA ASP A 249 -18.03 -27.02 10.35
C ASP A 249 -19.47 -26.86 9.81
N GLY A 250 -20.24 -27.94 9.77
CA GLY A 250 -21.64 -27.90 9.32
C GLY A 250 -22.60 -27.12 10.22
N ASN A 251 -22.21 -26.83 11.47
CA ASN A 251 -22.96 -25.99 12.41
C ASN A 251 -22.54 -24.52 12.34
N GLY A 252 -21.44 -24.23 11.64
CA GLY A 252 -20.84 -22.90 11.58
C GLY A 252 -19.85 -22.63 12.70
N ASP A 253 -19.37 -23.66 13.41
CA ASP A 253 -18.41 -23.53 14.50
C ASP A 253 -16.98 -23.77 13.99
N ASP A 254 -16.02 -22.93 14.40
CA ASP A 254 -14.60 -23.17 14.18
C ASP A 254 -14.03 -24.07 15.27
N VAL A 255 -14.27 -25.37 15.11
CA VAL A 255 -13.78 -26.42 16.01
C VAL A 255 -12.30 -26.78 15.79
N VAL A 256 -11.60 -26.09 14.89
CA VAL A 256 -10.17 -26.33 14.63
C VAL A 256 -9.31 -25.33 15.37
N THR A 257 -9.55 -24.03 15.18
CA THR A 257 -8.77 -22.97 15.81
C THR A 257 -9.44 -22.35 17.03
N GLY A 258 -10.75 -22.55 17.18
CA GLY A 258 -11.54 -21.84 18.18
C GLY A 258 -11.46 -20.33 17.94
N SER A 259 -11.56 -19.87 16.69
CA SER A 259 -11.43 -18.45 16.40
C SER A 259 -12.52 -17.64 17.11
N VAL A 260 -12.10 -16.59 17.83
CA VAL A 260 -13.03 -15.69 18.51
C VAL A 260 -13.70 -14.76 17.50
N GLU A 261 -14.97 -15.01 17.19
CA GLU A 261 -15.74 -14.29 16.14
C GLU A 261 -16.93 -13.50 16.71
N ASN A 262 -16.71 -12.83 17.84
CA ASN A 262 -17.74 -12.15 18.63
C ASN A 262 -18.06 -10.71 18.19
N GLY A 263 -17.33 -10.18 17.18
CA GLY A 263 -17.46 -8.82 16.66
C GLY A 263 -16.86 -7.72 17.53
N LYS A 264 -15.90 -8.06 18.41
CA LYS A 264 -15.19 -7.12 19.28
C LYS A 264 -13.68 -7.15 18.99
N ASP A 265 -12.95 -6.22 19.61
CA ASP A 265 -11.50 -6.03 19.44
C ASP A 265 -10.64 -7.21 19.95
N ASP A 266 -11.22 -8.13 20.74
CA ASP A 266 -10.54 -9.34 21.22
C ASP A 266 -10.64 -10.52 20.23
N GLY A 267 -11.40 -10.39 19.14
CA GLY A 267 -11.61 -11.43 18.14
C GLY A 267 -11.19 -11.04 16.73
N PHE A 268 -11.82 -11.69 15.74
CA PHE A 268 -11.59 -11.44 14.32
C PHE A 268 -11.86 -9.99 13.93
N ASN A 269 -10.90 -9.35 13.26
CA ASN A 269 -11.01 -7.99 12.76
C ASN A 269 -10.33 -7.81 11.40
N PHE A 270 -11.05 -7.19 10.46
CA PHE A 270 -10.44 -6.66 9.24
C PHE A 270 -9.63 -5.40 9.56
N LEU A 271 -8.39 -5.34 9.09
CA LEU A 271 -7.56 -4.14 9.18
C LEU A 271 -7.95 -3.19 8.05
N GLN A 272 -8.81 -2.21 8.34
CA GLN A 272 -9.44 -1.38 7.31
C GLN A 272 -8.41 -0.67 6.42
N GLY A 273 -8.65 -0.71 5.11
CA GLY A 273 -7.75 -0.14 4.11
C GLY A 273 -6.46 -0.93 3.92
N SER A 274 -6.23 -2.03 4.66
CA SER A 274 -5.05 -2.87 4.57
C SER A 274 -5.38 -4.22 3.96
N ARG A 275 -4.39 -4.87 3.33
CA ARG A 275 -4.50 -6.26 2.87
C ARG A 275 -4.13 -7.20 4.02
N ALA A 276 -4.88 -7.08 5.11
CA ALA A 276 -4.58 -7.81 6.33
C ALA A 276 -5.79 -7.99 7.25
N GLU A 277 -5.70 -9.04 8.07
CA GLU A 277 -6.71 -9.41 9.08
C GLU A 277 -6.02 -9.80 10.39
N LEU A 278 -6.75 -9.66 11.49
CA LEU A 278 -6.36 -10.07 12.83
C LEU A 278 -7.32 -11.15 13.34
N TYR A 279 -6.76 -12.22 13.91
CA TYR A 279 -7.48 -13.33 14.53
C TYR A 279 -7.01 -13.53 15.97
N THR A 280 -7.91 -14.03 16.81
CA THR A 280 -7.58 -14.62 18.10
C THR A 280 -8.02 -16.07 18.08
N PHE A 281 -7.11 -16.98 18.41
CA PHE A 281 -7.35 -18.43 18.49
C PHE A 281 -7.40 -18.85 19.95
N ASP A 282 -8.46 -19.54 20.35
CA ASP A 282 -8.59 -20.14 21.68
C ASP A 282 -7.80 -21.46 21.79
N GLU A 283 -7.52 -22.12 20.65
CA GLU A 283 -6.75 -23.36 20.61
C GLU A 283 -5.26 -23.12 20.42
N GLY A 284 -4.43 -23.87 21.14
CA GLY A 284 -2.98 -23.91 20.94
C GLY A 284 -2.58 -24.68 19.67
N TRP A 285 -1.39 -24.44 19.13
CA TRP A 285 -0.91 -25.08 17.88
C TRP A 285 -0.99 -26.62 17.88
N GLN A 286 -0.76 -27.26 19.02
CA GLN A 286 -0.91 -28.71 19.14
C GLN A 286 -2.36 -29.15 18.97
N ALA A 287 -3.29 -28.52 19.69
CA ALA A 287 -4.71 -28.79 19.57
C ALA A 287 -5.22 -28.47 18.16
N ILE A 288 -4.79 -27.38 17.55
CA ILE A 288 -5.11 -27.03 16.15
C ILE A 288 -4.73 -28.18 15.20
N VAL A 289 -3.53 -28.76 15.34
CA VAL A 289 -3.10 -29.88 14.49
C VAL A 289 -3.93 -31.14 14.74
N GLU A 290 -4.24 -31.45 16.00
CA GLU A 290 -5.07 -32.59 16.38
C GLU A 290 -6.50 -32.45 15.86
N ASN A 291 -7.12 -31.29 16.06
CA ASN A 291 -8.45 -30.95 15.59
C ASN A 291 -8.54 -30.96 14.06
N ALA A 292 -7.55 -30.38 13.37
CA ALA A 292 -7.48 -30.38 11.92
C ALA A 292 -7.45 -31.81 11.34
N ARG A 293 -6.71 -32.72 11.96
CA ARG A 293 -6.67 -34.15 11.56
C ARG A 293 -8.01 -34.83 11.82
N GLY A 294 -8.63 -34.59 12.98
CA GLY A 294 -9.95 -35.14 13.30
C GLY A 294 -11.02 -34.66 12.30
N GLN A 295 -10.95 -33.40 11.86
CA GLN A 295 -11.87 -32.85 10.85
C GLN A 295 -11.58 -33.28 9.41
N GLN A 296 -10.61 -34.17 9.18
CA GLN A 296 -10.34 -34.79 7.88
C GLN A 296 -10.85 -36.23 7.78
N GLU A 297 -11.36 -36.80 8.87
CA GLU A 297 -11.86 -38.18 8.94
C GLU A 297 -13.00 -38.46 7.94
N GLU A 298 -13.12 -39.73 7.53
CA GLU A 298 -14.06 -40.11 6.45
C GLU A 298 -15.53 -39.98 6.86
N GLU A 299 -15.82 -40.08 8.15
CA GLU A 299 -17.14 -39.93 8.74
C GLU A 299 -17.68 -38.49 8.63
N ILE A 300 -16.79 -37.49 8.55
CA ILE A 300 -17.17 -36.10 8.33
C ILE A 300 -17.61 -35.93 6.87
N PRO A 301 -18.79 -35.34 6.57
CA PRO A 301 -19.21 -35.10 5.20
C PRO A 301 -18.18 -34.24 4.44
N LEU A 302 -17.89 -34.60 3.19
CA LEU A 302 -16.80 -34.01 2.39
C LEU A 302 -16.83 -32.47 2.29
N GLN A 303 -18.02 -31.87 2.31
CA GLN A 303 -18.21 -30.41 2.27
C GLN A 303 -17.84 -29.71 3.57
N TYR A 304 -17.79 -30.45 4.68
CA TYR A 304 -17.44 -29.95 6.02
C TYR A 304 -16.08 -30.47 6.48
N ARG A 305 -15.30 -31.17 5.66
CA ARG A 305 -13.95 -31.58 6.08
C ARG A 305 -13.02 -30.37 6.11
N PHE A 306 -12.10 -30.35 7.07
CA PHE A 306 -11.03 -29.36 7.12
C PHE A 306 -10.14 -29.48 5.88
N ARG A 307 -9.89 -28.33 5.24
CA ARG A 307 -9.06 -28.24 4.02
C ARG A 307 -7.87 -27.33 4.23
N HIS A 308 -8.12 -26.14 4.77
CA HIS A 308 -7.17 -25.05 4.87
C HIS A 308 -7.32 -24.34 6.21
N LEU A 309 -6.22 -23.79 6.73
CA LEU A 309 -6.24 -22.94 7.92
C LEU A 309 -6.89 -21.58 7.62
N PHE A 310 -6.59 -21.01 6.46
CA PHE A 310 -7.26 -19.82 5.92
C PHE A 310 -7.69 -20.08 4.48
N GLN A 311 -8.93 -19.74 4.13
CA GLN A 311 -9.54 -19.95 2.81
C GLN A 311 -10.57 -18.86 2.46
N ASN A 312 -11.17 -18.95 1.27
CA ASN A 312 -12.15 -18.00 0.73
C ASN A 312 -11.63 -16.56 0.56
N LEU A 313 -10.31 -16.38 0.50
CA LEU A 313 -9.68 -15.14 0.07
C LEU A 313 -9.41 -15.23 -1.43
N TYR A 314 -9.84 -14.24 -2.21
CA TYR A 314 -9.71 -14.25 -3.67
C TYR A 314 -8.92 -13.05 -4.16
N ALA A 315 -8.10 -13.27 -5.18
CA ALA A 315 -7.31 -12.23 -5.82
C ALA A 315 -7.59 -12.11 -7.32
N ASP A 316 -7.57 -10.87 -7.82
CA ASP A 316 -7.56 -10.57 -9.24
C ASP A 316 -6.12 -10.23 -9.69
N PHE A 317 -5.48 -11.21 -10.34
CA PHE A 317 -4.17 -11.11 -10.99
C PHE A 317 -4.28 -10.96 -12.52
N SER A 318 -5.47 -10.63 -13.06
CA SER A 318 -5.68 -10.53 -14.51
C SER A 318 -4.98 -9.32 -15.12
N ASN A 319 -4.68 -8.28 -14.33
CA ASN A 319 -3.87 -7.16 -14.80
C ASN A 319 -2.39 -7.55 -14.83
N VAL A 320 -1.94 -7.90 -16.03
CA VAL A 320 -0.58 -8.35 -16.30
C VAL A 320 0.29 -7.26 -16.93
N ASP A 321 -0.12 -5.99 -16.91
CA ASP A 321 0.60 -4.87 -17.54
C ASP A 321 2.09 -4.86 -17.18
N SER A 322 2.38 -4.99 -15.87
CA SER A 322 3.74 -4.99 -15.34
C SER A 322 4.32 -6.40 -15.20
N TYR A 323 3.65 -7.26 -14.45
CA TYR A 323 4.16 -8.57 -14.06
C TYR A 323 3.09 -9.64 -14.19
N GLN A 324 3.51 -10.84 -14.57
CA GLN A 324 2.70 -12.05 -14.47
C GLN A 324 3.09 -12.79 -13.20
N ILE A 325 2.18 -12.87 -12.24
CA ILE A 325 2.38 -13.67 -11.02
C ILE A 325 2.28 -15.15 -11.39
N LYS A 326 3.32 -15.93 -11.09
CA LYS A 326 3.44 -17.35 -11.43
C LYS A 326 3.32 -18.28 -10.24
N GLY A 327 3.54 -17.78 -9.03
CA GLY A 327 3.42 -18.56 -7.82
C GLY A 327 3.54 -17.71 -6.57
N LEU A 328 2.92 -18.20 -5.50
CA LEU A 328 2.90 -17.58 -4.19
C LEU A 328 3.50 -18.54 -3.15
N ALA A 329 3.82 -18.02 -1.97
CA ALA A 329 4.24 -18.82 -0.83
C ALA A 329 3.66 -18.22 0.46
N ALA A 330 3.62 -19.02 1.52
CA ALA A 330 3.27 -18.56 2.86
C ALA A 330 4.54 -18.53 3.72
N ARG A 331 4.69 -17.49 4.52
CA ARG A 331 5.75 -17.37 5.54
C ARG A 331 5.11 -17.02 6.87
N MET A 332 5.67 -17.51 7.95
CA MET A 332 5.21 -17.21 9.30
C MET A 332 6.35 -16.62 10.11
N ALA A 333 6.05 -15.67 10.99
CA ALA A 333 7.00 -15.11 11.94
C ALA A 333 6.33 -14.95 13.32
N ASP A 334 7.12 -15.10 14.38
CA ASP A 334 6.73 -14.68 15.74
C ASP A 334 7.14 -13.21 15.90
N ILE A 335 6.13 -12.34 15.99
CA ILE A 335 6.33 -10.90 15.92
C ILE A 335 6.23 -10.21 17.28
N GLY A 336 5.89 -10.91 18.37
CA GLY A 336 5.55 -10.26 19.65
C GLY A 336 6.65 -9.36 20.19
N LYS A 337 7.91 -9.80 20.16
CA LYS A 337 9.05 -8.98 20.62
C LYS A 337 9.25 -7.72 19.76
N ASP A 338 9.09 -7.82 18.45
CA ASP A 338 9.22 -6.66 17.54
C ASP A 338 8.01 -5.72 17.66
N PHE A 339 6.81 -6.28 17.84
CA PHE A 339 5.58 -5.55 18.10
C PHE A 339 5.69 -4.73 19.38
N ASP A 340 6.09 -5.35 20.50
CA ASP A 340 6.26 -4.66 21.78
C ASP A 340 7.27 -3.51 21.66
N LEU A 341 8.41 -3.77 21.01
CA LEU A 341 9.43 -2.75 20.81
C LEU A 341 8.91 -1.59 19.93
N TYR A 342 8.21 -1.91 18.85
CA TYR A 342 7.60 -0.90 17.99
C TYR A 342 6.55 -0.08 18.73
N MET A 343 5.65 -0.70 19.50
CA MET A 343 4.57 0.02 20.20
C MET A 343 5.10 0.96 21.28
N ASN A 344 6.15 0.56 22.00
CA ASN A 344 6.84 1.44 22.93
C ASN A 344 7.48 2.63 22.18
N TRP A 345 8.24 2.37 21.11
CA TRP A 345 8.85 3.43 20.31
C TRP A 345 7.82 4.38 19.70
N HIS A 346 6.73 3.84 19.14
CA HIS A 346 5.64 4.60 18.54
C HIS A 346 5.00 5.53 19.58
N THR A 347 4.67 4.99 20.75
CA THR A 347 4.14 5.77 21.88
C THR A 347 5.09 6.89 22.30
N ALA A 348 6.40 6.60 22.41
CA ALA A 348 7.39 7.63 22.68
C ALA A 348 7.37 8.75 21.61
N MET A 349 7.29 8.38 20.33
CA MET A 349 7.26 9.36 19.23
C MET A 349 5.99 10.20 19.19
N LEU A 350 4.84 9.67 19.63
CA LEU A 350 3.59 10.43 19.76
C LEU A 350 3.66 11.40 20.95
N TYR A 351 4.19 10.93 22.08
CA TYR A 351 4.23 11.66 23.35
C TYR A 351 5.65 12.11 23.70
N LYS A 352 6.24 12.96 22.85
CA LYS A 352 7.62 13.45 23.05
C LYS A 352 7.71 14.44 24.22
N PRO A 353 8.81 14.42 25.00
CA PRO A 353 9.12 15.44 25.98
C PRO A 353 9.16 16.83 25.36
N LYS A 354 8.60 17.81 26.08
CA LYS A 354 8.68 19.22 25.72
C LYS A 354 9.76 19.88 26.56
N THR A 355 10.67 20.58 25.89
CA THR A 355 11.66 21.42 26.56
C THR A 355 11.17 22.86 26.55
N THR A 356 11.08 23.47 27.72
CA THR A 356 10.79 24.90 27.91
C THR A 356 11.95 25.57 28.63
N ILE A 357 12.06 26.89 28.47
CA ILE A 357 13.00 27.71 29.24
C ILE A 357 12.16 28.60 30.15
N VAL A 358 12.30 28.42 31.45
CA VAL A 358 11.61 29.20 32.48
C VAL A 358 12.67 29.90 33.32
N GLU A 359 12.63 31.23 33.36
CA GLU A 359 13.60 32.05 34.11
C GLU A 359 15.09 31.79 33.78
N GLY A 360 15.38 31.28 32.57
CA GLY A 360 16.74 30.95 32.12
C GLY A 360 17.18 29.52 32.46
N GLU A 361 16.35 28.75 33.17
CA GLU A 361 16.55 27.33 33.43
C GLU A 361 15.79 26.46 32.42
N LYS A 362 16.39 25.31 32.08
CA LYS A 362 15.80 24.35 31.16
C LYS A 362 14.87 23.42 31.94
N GLU A 363 13.57 23.49 31.68
CA GLU A 363 12.58 22.56 32.19
C GLU A 363 12.23 21.53 31.11
N ILE A 364 12.07 20.27 31.53
CA ILE A 364 11.69 19.17 30.65
C ILE A 364 10.41 18.56 31.18
N GLU A 365 9.33 18.74 30.43
CA GLU A 365 8.05 18.13 30.69
C GLU A 365 7.98 16.82 29.90
N VAL A 366 8.00 15.69 30.60
CA VAL A 366 7.81 14.37 30.01
C VAL A 366 6.34 13.98 30.17
N PRO A 367 5.59 13.72 29.08
CA PRO A 367 4.22 13.23 29.18
C PRO A 367 4.11 11.95 30.00
N THR A 368 3.03 11.82 30.79
CA THR A 368 2.82 10.65 31.64
C THR A 368 2.76 9.34 30.86
N GLU A 369 2.22 9.40 29.64
CA GLU A 369 2.00 8.33 28.69
C GLU A 369 3.30 7.66 28.21
N SER A 370 4.41 8.40 28.22
CA SER A 370 5.73 7.95 27.75
C SER A 370 6.82 8.11 28.81
N SER A 371 6.45 8.44 30.05
CA SER A 371 7.40 8.80 31.12
C SER A 371 8.44 7.74 31.43
N ASN A 372 8.12 6.46 31.24
CA ASN A 372 9.03 5.33 31.41
C ASN A 372 9.94 5.06 30.20
N LEU A 373 9.79 5.79 29.10
CA LEU A 373 10.50 5.59 27.83
C LEU A 373 11.65 6.59 27.63
N TYR A 374 11.69 7.63 28.45
CA TYR A 374 12.66 8.72 28.39
C TYR A 374 13.49 8.78 29.68
N ASP A 375 14.75 9.23 29.57
CA ASP A 375 15.54 9.61 30.73
C ASP A 375 15.11 10.98 31.29
N GLU A 376 15.67 11.36 32.44
CA GLU A 376 15.42 12.66 33.10
C GLU A 376 15.82 13.86 32.22
N GLN A 377 16.62 13.64 31.18
CA GLN A 377 17.04 14.65 30.21
C GLN A 377 16.13 14.69 28.96
N GLY A 378 15.02 13.94 28.96
CA GLY A 378 14.06 13.88 27.87
C GLY A 378 14.58 13.15 26.63
N LYS A 379 15.61 12.32 26.77
CA LYS A 379 16.17 11.51 25.68
C LYS A 379 15.61 10.09 25.74
N LEU A 380 15.26 9.56 24.57
CA LEU A 380 14.73 8.20 24.45
C LEU A 380 15.75 7.20 25.00
N LEU A 381 15.30 6.29 25.86
CA LEU A 381 16.16 5.24 26.40
C LEU A 381 16.57 4.28 25.27
N PRO A 382 17.84 3.82 25.22
CA PRO A 382 18.36 3.02 24.12
C PRO A 382 17.57 1.74 23.80
N GLU A 383 17.01 1.10 24.83
CA GLU A 383 16.19 -0.11 24.74
C GLU A 383 14.84 0.10 24.05
N PHE A 384 14.39 1.35 23.87
CA PHE A 384 13.16 1.70 23.13
C PHE A 384 13.46 2.32 21.76
N ASP A 385 14.73 2.41 21.34
CA ASP A 385 15.09 2.96 20.03
C ASP A 385 14.96 1.89 18.93
N TYR A 386 13.73 1.66 18.48
CA TYR A 386 13.38 0.67 17.45
C TYR A 386 14.26 0.76 16.20
N VAL A 387 14.60 1.97 15.76
CA VAL A 387 15.42 2.19 14.54
C VAL A 387 16.86 1.73 14.77
N LYS A 388 17.47 2.06 15.92
CA LYS A 388 18.84 1.65 16.22
C LYS A 388 18.99 0.17 16.55
N LEU A 389 17.95 -0.43 17.12
CA LEU A 389 17.95 -1.85 17.47
C LEU A 389 17.76 -2.77 16.26
N GLY A 390 17.60 -2.21 15.05
CA GLY A 390 17.40 -2.99 13.83
C GLY A 390 16.02 -3.63 13.75
N GLY A 391 15.01 -2.98 14.36
CA GLY A 391 13.61 -3.37 14.21
C GLY A 391 13.26 -3.61 12.75
N ARG A 392 12.36 -4.58 12.49
CA ARG A 392 11.96 -5.15 11.18
C ARG A 392 12.69 -6.43 10.74
N ASN A 393 13.77 -6.85 11.38
CA ASN A 393 14.43 -8.12 11.05
C ASN A 393 13.88 -9.27 11.91
N ILE A 394 12.75 -9.83 11.49
CA ILE A 394 12.12 -10.96 12.18
C ILE A 394 12.41 -12.23 11.39
N ALA A 395 12.86 -13.28 12.09
CA ALA A 395 13.19 -14.54 11.45
C ALA A 395 11.91 -15.31 11.05
N ASP A 396 11.91 -15.86 9.84
CA ASP A 396 10.85 -16.75 9.39
C ASP A 396 10.87 -18.06 10.19
N ILE A 397 9.71 -18.44 10.71
CA ILE A 397 9.43 -19.77 11.24
C ILE A 397 9.17 -20.71 10.08
N GLN A 398 9.98 -21.78 10.01
CA GLN A 398 9.87 -22.80 8.97
C GLN A 398 8.97 -23.96 9.42
N GLY A 399 8.27 -24.58 8.46
CA GLY A 399 7.61 -25.86 8.67
C GLY A 399 6.31 -25.84 9.48
N VAL A 400 5.69 -24.67 9.69
CA VAL A 400 4.39 -24.55 10.36
C VAL A 400 3.25 -24.42 9.36
N VAL A 401 3.40 -23.52 8.39
CA VAL A 401 2.39 -23.25 7.35
C VAL A 401 2.93 -23.52 5.95
N ALA A 402 2.02 -23.77 5.02
CA ALA A 402 2.30 -23.89 3.59
C ALA A 402 1.22 -23.15 2.79
N PHE A 403 1.56 -22.70 1.58
CA PHE A 403 0.57 -22.13 0.67
C PHE A 403 0.07 -23.22 -0.30
N ASP A 404 -1.24 -23.30 -0.54
CA ASP A 404 -1.80 -24.24 -1.51
C ASP A 404 -1.57 -23.74 -2.95
N GLN A 405 -0.36 -24.03 -3.46
CA GLN A 405 0.03 -23.70 -4.82
C GLN A 405 -0.80 -24.44 -5.88
N SER A 406 -1.41 -25.59 -5.53
CA SER A 406 -2.24 -26.36 -6.46
C SER A 406 -3.60 -25.70 -6.65
N LEU A 407 -4.24 -25.26 -5.56
CA LEU A 407 -5.49 -24.48 -5.62
C LEU A 407 -5.29 -23.17 -6.37
N PHE A 408 -4.20 -22.45 -6.09
CA PHE A 408 -3.83 -21.24 -6.82
C PHE A 408 -3.70 -21.53 -8.33
N ALA A 409 -2.92 -22.54 -8.73
CA ALA A 409 -2.69 -22.83 -10.15
C ALA A 409 -3.99 -23.24 -10.87
N GLN A 410 -4.83 -24.03 -10.21
CA GLN A 410 -6.12 -24.48 -10.75
C GLN A 410 -7.11 -23.32 -10.90
N SER A 411 -7.29 -22.51 -9.87
CA SER A 411 -8.19 -21.36 -9.90
C SER A 411 -7.69 -20.30 -10.89
N PHE A 412 -6.39 -20.01 -10.90
CA PHE A 412 -5.77 -19.09 -11.87
C PHE A 412 -6.03 -19.52 -13.32
N ALA A 413 -5.77 -20.79 -13.65
CA ALA A 413 -6.00 -21.30 -15.01
C ALA A 413 -7.48 -21.26 -15.40
N LYS A 414 -8.37 -21.59 -14.45
CA LYS A 414 -9.82 -21.62 -14.66
C LYS A 414 -10.40 -20.22 -14.88
N THR A 415 -9.94 -19.21 -14.14
CA THR A 415 -10.50 -17.86 -14.15
C THR A 415 -9.65 -16.87 -14.94
N LYS A 416 -8.54 -17.34 -15.53
CA LYS A 416 -7.55 -16.51 -16.23
C LYS A 416 -7.02 -15.37 -15.35
N GLY A 417 -6.89 -15.64 -14.05
CA GLY A 417 -6.41 -14.68 -13.07
C GLY A 417 -7.47 -13.77 -12.44
N HIS A 418 -8.74 -13.79 -12.88
CA HIS A 418 -9.74 -12.84 -12.35
C HIS A 418 -10.29 -13.17 -10.95
N ASP A 419 -10.35 -14.45 -10.59
CA ASP A 419 -10.93 -14.92 -9.32
C ASP A 419 -10.08 -16.11 -8.86
N VAL A 420 -8.88 -15.81 -8.36
CA VAL A 420 -7.88 -16.79 -7.93
C VAL A 420 -7.99 -17.00 -6.43
N GLU A 421 -8.26 -18.21 -6.00
CA GLU A 421 -8.40 -18.53 -4.60
C GLU A 421 -7.03 -18.67 -3.93
N LEU A 422 -6.89 -18.03 -2.77
CA LEU A 422 -5.71 -18.03 -1.93
C LEU A 422 -6.03 -18.84 -0.67
N ALA A 423 -5.21 -19.85 -0.38
CA ALA A 423 -5.36 -20.65 0.82
C ALA A 423 -4.00 -20.92 1.49
N VAL A 424 -4.03 -20.91 2.82
CA VAL A 424 -2.89 -21.27 3.67
C VAL A 424 -3.26 -22.51 4.46
N ASP A 425 -2.36 -23.50 4.44
CA ASP A 425 -2.48 -24.78 5.10
C ASP A 425 -1.55 -24.88 6.30
N LEU A 426 -1.88 -25.80 7.20
CA LEU A 426 -0.88 -26.36 8.10
C LEU A 426 0.09 -27.20 7.26
N ASN A 427 1.39 -27.02 7.51
CA ASN A 427 2.39 -27.85 6.88
C ASN A 427 2.14 -29.33 7.29
N PRO A 428 2.09 -30.30 6.35
CA PRO A 428 1.79 -31.69 6.69
C PRO A 428 2.76 -32.35 7.67
N GLN A 429 4.00 -31.84 7.76
CA GLN A 429 5.01 -32.31 8.71
C GLN A 429 4.93 -31.58 10.07
N PHE A 430 4.09 -30.56 10.22
CA PHE A 430 3.93 -29.84 11.47
C PHE A 430 3.26 -30.71 12.53
N GLY A 431 3.95 -30.91 13.64
CA GLY A 431 3.49 -31.71 14.77
C GLY A 431 2.79 -30.92 15.87
N GLY A 432 2.55 -29.61 15.69
CA GLY A 432 1.97 -28.75 16.73
C GLY A 432 2.97 -28.02 17.62
N VAL A 433 4.28 -28.28 17.44
CA VAL A 433 5.37 -27.62 18.18
C VAL A 433 6.25 -26.83 17.22
N ILE A 434 6.39 -25.53 17.48
CA ILE A 434 7.23 -24.65 16.67
C ILE A 434 8.70 -24.85 17.05
N ALA A 435 9.48 -25.43 16.15
CA ALA A 435 10.91 -25.66 16.38
C ALA A 435 11.68 -24.34 16.54
N GLY A 436 12.55 -24.27 17.55
CA GLY A 436 13.38 -23.09 17.80
C GLY A 436 12.65 -21.90 18.42
N ASN A 437 11.38 -22.05 18.81
CA ASN A 437 10.61 -21.03 19.51
C ASN A 437 10.35 -21.45 20.97
N GLU A 438 11.41 -21.43 21.78
CA GLU A 438 11.37 -21.88 23.18
C GLU A 438 10.54 -20.97 24.09
N GLU A 439 10.39 -19.69 23.72
CA GLU A 439 9.58 -18.69 24.41
C GLU A 439 8.62 -18.02 23.41
N PRO A 440 7.52 -18.70 23.02
CA PRO A 440 6.57 -18.17 22.05
C PRO A 440 5.88 -16.92 22.61
N SER A 441 5.81 -15.86 21.82
CA SER A 441 5.14 -14.63 22.27
C SER A 441 3.61 -14.73 22.26
N GLY A 442 3.07 -15.71 21.52
CA GLY A 442 1.64 -15.82 21.24
C GLY A 442 1.12 -14.81 20.21
N LEU A 443 1.99 -14.03 19.56
CA LEU A 443 1.62 -13.13 18.47
C LEU A 443 2.40 -13.48 17.20
N TYR A 444 1.69 -13.96 16.18
CA TYR A 444 2.26 -14.41 14.92
C TYR A 444 1.74 -13.59 13.74
N ARG A 445 2.55 -13.51 12.70
CA ARG A 445 2.16 -12.98 11.39
C ARG A 445 2.41 -14.04 10.34
N ILE A 446 1.42 -14.30 9.49
CA ILE A 446 1.55 -15.11 8.29
C ILE A 446 1.39 -14.20 7.08
N ASP A 447 2.37 -14.18 6.20
CA ASP A 447 2.31 -13.45 4.94
C ASP A 447 2.15 -14.41 3.76
N ILE A 448 1.16 -14.15 2.91
CA ILE A 448 1.15 -14.65 1.54
C ILE A 448 2.06 -13.72 0.74
N ILE A 449 3.08 -14.27 0.10
CA ILE A 449 4.08 -13.51 -0.64
C ILE A 449 4.19 -13.96 -2.10
N VAL A 450 4.66 -13.07 -2.96
CA VAL A 450 5.02 -13.42 -4.34
C VAL A 450 6.28 -14.29 -4.35
N ALA A 451 6.14 -15.57 -4.65
CA ALA A 451 7.28 -16.48 -4.77
C ALA A 451 7.93 -16.39 -6.17
N LYS A 452 7.11 -16.22 -7.21
CA LYS A 452 7.57 -16.12 -8.60
C LYS A 452 6.73 -15.12 -9.39
N ALA A 453 7.41 -14.21 -10.08
CA ALA A 453 6.83 -13.28 -11.04
C ALA A 453 7.73 -13.15 -12.27
N GLU A 454 7.14 -12.81 -13.40
CA GLU A 454 7.84 -12.56 -14.66
C GLU A 454 7.44 -11.19 -15.21
N PRO A 455 8.40 -10.31 -15.58
CA PRO A 455 8.08 -9.01 -16.15
C PRO A 455 7.43 -9.15 -17.53
N ASN A 456 6.39 -8.36 -17.78
CA ASN A 456 5.68 -8.38 -19.05
C ASN A 456 6.32 -7.41 -20.06
N LEU A 457 7.39 -7.87 -20.71
CA LEU A 457 8.19 -7.07 -21.66
C LEU A 457 7.68 -7.14 -23.12
N GLY A 458 6.41 -7.45 -23.33
CA GLY A 458 5.83 -7.69 -24.65
C GLY A 458 5.74 -6.45 -25.56
N VAL A 459 5.22 -6.66 -26.78
CA VAL A 459 5.09 -5.63 -27.83
C VAL A 459 4.17 -4.46 -27.44
N GLN A 460 3.30 -4.66 -26.45
CA GLN A 460 2.43 -3.60 -25.93
C GLN A 460 3.22 -2.40 -25.40
N ILE A 461 4.43 -2.61 -24.86
CA ILE A 461 5.27 -1.52 -24.37
C ILE A 461 5.63 -0.59 -25.52
N ASP A 462 6.10 -1.15 -26.64
CA ASP A 462 6.50 -0.33 -27.78
C ASP A 462 5.29 0.37 -28.42
N ASN A 463 4.15 -0.31 -28.49
CA ASN A 463 2.90 0.25 -29.00
C ASN A 463 2.30 1.38 -28.13
N LEU A 464 2.66 1.44 -26.86
CA LEU A 464 2.13 2.43 -25.91
C LEU A 464 3.13 3.54 -25.61
N PHE A 465 4.44 3.26 -25.66
CA PHE A 465 5.46 4.12 -25.10
C PHE A 465 6.57 4.52 -26.08
N SER A 466 6.35 4.32 -27.39
CA SER A 466 7.32 4.70 -28.42
C SER A 466 6.67 5.11 -29.75
N TRP A 467 7.37 5.93 -30.51
CA TRP A 467 7.10 6.23 -31.92
C TRP A 467 8.42 6.53 -32.65
N PRO A 468 8.43 6.63 -33.99
CA PRO A 468 9.63 6.99 -34.73
C PRO A 468 10.26 8.30 -34.23
N GLY A 469 11.47 8.21 -33.67
CA GLY A 469 12.19 9.36 -33.13
C GLY A 469 11.98 9.63 -31.62
N ASN A 470 11.18 8.83 -30.92
CA ASN A 470 11.12 8.85 -29.44
C ASN A 470 10.85 7.45 -28.87
N ASN A 471 11.87 6.86 -28.24
CA ASN A 471 11.76 5.56 -27.56
C ASN A 471 12.22 5.61 -26.08
N SER A 472 12.45 6.81 -25.54
CA SER A 472 12.99 7.03 -24.20
C SER A 472 12.09 6.41 -23.12
N LEU A 473 10.78 6.63 -23.19
CA LEU A 473 9.80 6.13 -22.24
C LEU A 473 9.66 4.60 -22.32
N SER A 474 9.54 4.01 -23.51
CA SER A 474 9.51 2.54 -23.67
C SER A 474 10.73 1.86 -23.05
N SER A 475 11.92 2.45 -23.24
CA SER A 475 13.17 1.98 -22.65
C SER A 475 13.15 2.09 -21.13
N ALA A 476 12.62 3.19 -20.58
CA ALA A 476 12.48 3.37 -19.14
C ALA A 476 11.52 2.35 -18.52
N ILE A 477 10.36 2.11 -19.14
CA ILE A 477 9.40 1.09 -18.67
C ILE A 477 10.06 -0.29 -18.65
N ARG A 478 10.79 -0.68 -19.70
CA ARG A 478 11.50 -1.97 -19.76
C ARG A 478 12.54 -2.11 -18.64
N ASN A 479 13.35 -1.08 -18.43
CA ASN A 479 14.35 -1.07 -17.36
C ASN A 479 13.69 -1.23 -15.99
N VAL A 480 12.64 -0.45 -15.71
CA VAL A 480 11.92 -0.52 -14.43
C VAL A 480 11.32 -1.90 -14.20
N LEU A 481 10.69 -2.50 -15.22
CA LEU A 481 10.14 -3.85 -15.12
C LEU A 481 11.21 -4.92 -14.84
N GLN A 482 12.44 -4.71 -15.30
CA GLN A 482 13.55 -5.63 -15.03
C GLN A 482 14.16 -5.40 -13.64
N HIS A 483 14.19 -4.16 -13.15
CA HIS A 483 14.85 -3.80 -11.89
C HIS A 483 13.93 -3.90 -10.65
N CYS A 484 12.61 -3.70 -10.80
CA CYS A 484 11.64 -3.65 -9.70
C CYS A 484 10.83 -4.95 -9.54
N ASN A 485 11.52 -6.07 -9.37
CA ASN A 485 10.87 -7.39 -9.27
C ASN A 485 9.99 -7.52 -7.99
N PRO A 486 8.70 -7.90 -8.10
CA PRO A 486 7.82 -8.04 -6.95
C PRO A 486 8.07 -9.31 -6.11
N GLN A 487 8.99 -10.20 -6.50
CA GLN A 487 9.32 -11.39 -5.72
C GLN A 487 9.71 -11.05 -4.27
N GLY A 488 9.11 -11.76 -3.32
CA GLY A 488 9.27 -11.54 -1.88
C GLY A 488 8.33 -10.49 -1.29
N SER A 489 7.59 -9.75 -2.11
CA SER A 489 6.61 -8.78 -1.60
C SER A 489 5.36 -9.45 -1.04
N CYS A 490 4.74 -8.80 -0.05
CA CYS A 490 3.51 -9.26 0.58
C CYS A 490 2.29 -9.01 -0.32
N VAL A 491 1.46 -10.04 -0.45
CA VAL A 491 0.14 -10.01 -1.10
C VAL A 491 -0.95 -9.78 -0.05
N TYR A 492 -0.87 -10.49 1.08
CA TYR A 492 -1.85 -10.44 2.16
C TYR A 492 -1.25 -10.94 3.48
N SER A 493 -1.68 -10.39 4.61
CA SER A 493 -1.18 -10.76 5.94
C SER A 493 -2.30 -11.23 6.89
N TYR A 494 -2.08 -12.33 7.59
CA TYR A 494 -2.89 -12.77 8.72
C TYR A 494 -2.10 -12.57 10.01
N PHE A 495 -2.63 -11.79 10.94
CA PHE A 495 -2.11 -11.67 12.30
C PHE A 495 -2.89 -12.63 13.20
N ILE A 496 -2.17 -13.39 14.03
CA ILE A 496 -2.77 -14.39 14.93
C ILE A 496 -2.31 -14.11 16.34
N ARG A 497 -3.27 -13.97 17.23
CA ARG A 497 -3.09 -13.93 18.67
C ARG A 497 -3.51 -15.28 19.24
N MET A 498 -2.66 -15.87 20.06
CA MET A 498 -3.05 -17.04 20.86
C MET A 498 -3.69 -16.52 22.15
N ASN A 499 -4.88 -16.98 22.49
CA ASN A 499 -5.49 -16.73 23.78
C ASN A 499 -4.76 -17.63 24.81
N GLN A 500 -3.89 -17.04 25.62
CA GLN A 500 -3.10 -17.76 26.64
C GLN A 500 -3.62 -17.49 28.04
#